data_AF-A0A835CPB4-F1
#
_entry.id   AF-A0A835CPB4-F1
#
_cell.length_a   1.000
_cell.length_b   1.000
_cell.length_c   1.000
_cell.angle_alpha   90.00
_cell.angle_beta   90.00
_cell.angle_gamma   90.00
#
_symmetry.space_group_name_H-M   'P 1'
#
loop_
_entity.id
_entity.type
_entity.pdbx_description
1 polymer ?
#
loop_
_entity_poly.entity_id
_entity_poly.type
_entity_poly.pdbx_seq_one_letter_code
_entity_poly.pdbx_strand_id
1 'polypeptide(L)'
;MEMKIIILLFLSVISTINSSCDITSAVFDNVLDGMPAAFGDYDSDELTDVFVIRKDGKTLEILLSNEHEPLLRSTNLTCKFENRITSIVPGDYDGNVFMDILVTTLDNDNILTNVYVLWNDDGTLNCSGTSKPLIKMIGQPLTIDYNQDMIIDLFGTDADNHRTFWIFNNGQNSPEPIQMNTTISTSIRSPHSNAFLDLNGDFYPDIMITTNEHVEIWNGSNKGFNYFKKIKWPYDIIDSINGHIGQSLNLDVELRGELDLILPICFDNDCKNSTIAIYNNGWHNMNINFIDDHNDTWGFVPSNSDNDKLYNDAITLRGGDFNMDGYPDLLATLKSSKTQIIRSFLLINSPCIKNCKYIKRTFVIEDWNTFNTFKNDTIMAVFYDFYQNGILDVILVQHDKIHNKYQVGAFKNDLDYDASFIKVMVLTSLTNPDYPLSYGSLGKKKRTYGTNLPGPSISYDTTTQEGNHRKAIAAQLPQSAHFSLNLPYTTFGLGRTPNFVDKLLIGVAGYSREWRQIIPNSQMVVIPKPIDYPPGWKAQLFVTPSKLIYMSAAALAGTCVLISFIILYLWWKERREDKFERLQEAHRFHFDAM
;
A
#
# COMPACT_ATOMS: atom_id res chain seq x y z
N MET A 1 -30.49 -16.22 45.64
CA MET A 1 -29.02 -16.38 45.54
C MET A 1 -28.58 -16.63 44.09
N GLU A 2 -29.45 -17.17 43.23
CA GLU A 2 -29.12 -17.49 41.83
C GLU A 2 -29.03 -16.28 40.89
N MET A 3 -29.80 -15.21 41.10
CA MET A 3 -29.79 -14.03 40.22
C MET A 3 -28.53 -13.17 40.34
N LYS A 4 -27.83 -13.21 41.47
CA LYS A 4 -26.53 -12.52 41.66
C LYS A 4 -25.36 -13.27 41.03
N ILE A 5 -25.48 -14.60 40.91
CA ILE A 5 -24.44 -15.45 40.29
C ILE A 5 -24.49 -15.31 38.76
N ILE A 6 -25.68 -15.21 38.16
CA ILE A 6 -25.84 -14.97 36.71
C ILE A 6 -25.32 -13.59 36.31
N ILE A 7 -25.56 -12.56 37.13
CA ILE A 7 -25.04 -11.19 36.86
C ILE A 7 -23.51 -11.14 37.02
N LEU A 8 -22.92 -11.86 37.98
CA LEU A 8 -21.46 -11.96 38.09
C LEU A 8 -20.82 -12.75 36.94
N LEU A 9 -21.49 -13.80 36.43
CA LEU A 9 -21.05 -14.55 35.24
C LEU A 9 -21.18 -13.72 33.96
N PHE A 10 -22.19 -12.86 33.84
CA PHE A 10 -22.31 -11.91 32.73
C PHE A 10 -21.28 -10.77 32.81
N LEU A 11 -20.93 -10.32 34.03
CA LEU A 11 -19.88 -9.32 34.27
C LEU A 11 -18.46 -9.89 34.15
N SER A 12 -18.24 -11.19 34.38
CA SER A 12 -16.94 -11.84 34.16
C SER A 12 -16.68 -12.22 32.69
N VAL A 13 -17.68 -12.14 31.82
CA VAL A 13 -17.52 -12.30 30.35
C VAL A 13 -17.27 -10.94 29.68
N ILE A 14 -17.42 -9.82 30.40
CA ILE A 14 -17.00 -8.47 29.97
C ILE A 14 -15.66 -8.12 30.64
N SER A 15 -14.79 -9.12 30.84
CA SER A 15 -13.35 -8.84 30.95
C SER A 15 -12.88 -8.49 29.54
N THR A 16 -12.76 -7.18 29.29
CA THR A 16 -12.00 -6.54 28.22
C THR A 16 -11.06 -7.52 27.52
N ILE A 17 -11.48 -8.02 26.36
CA ILE A 17 -10.54 -8.49 25.35
C ILE A 17 -9.86 -7.21 24.90
N ASN A 18 -8.78 -6.82 25.58
CA ASN A 18 -7.78 -5.98 24.93
C ASN A 18 -7.22 -6.89 23.84
N SER A 19 -7.82 -6.83 22.65
CA SER A 19 -7.20 -7.36 21.45
C SER A 19 -5.83 -6.71 21.39
N SER A 20 -4.78 -7.49 21.68
CA SER A 20 -3.42 -7.02 21.51
C SER A 20 -3.29 -6.61 20.04
N CYS A 21 -3.02 -5.32 19.77
CA CYS A 21 -2.76 -4.86 18.41
C CYS A 21 -1.49 -5.50 17.81
N ASP A 22 -0.65 -6.11 18.65
CA ASP A 22 0.47 -6.94 18.19
C ASP A 22 -0.04 -8.32 17.76
N ILE A 23 0.04 -8.58 16.46
CA ILE A 23 -0.29 -9.85 15.80
C ILE A 23 0.94 -10.55 15.22
N THR A 24 2.14 -10.22 15.71
CA THR A 24 3.42 -10.71 15.15
C THR A 24 3.47 -12.23 15.04
N SER A 25 3.05 -12.96 16.08
CA SER A 25 3.04 -14.44 16.07
C SER A 25 2.00 -15.01 15.09
N ALA A 26 0.85 -14.35 14.94
CA ALA A 26 -0.19 -14.76 14.00
C ALA A 26 0.23 -14.53 12.54
N VAL A 27 1.10 -13.55 12.29
CA VAL A 27 1.61 -13.23 10.96
C VAL A 27 2.82 -14.09 10.59
N PHE A 28 3.88 -14.00 11.39
CA PHE A 28 5.21 -14.53 11.04
C PHE A 28 5.56 -15.85 11.72
N ASP A 29 4.72 -16.34 12.65
CA ASP A 29 5.01 -17.47 13.52
C ASP A 29 6.39 -17.31 14.20
N ASN A 30 7.39 -18.10 13.79
CA ASN A 30 8.74 -18.07 14.33
C ASN A 30 9.77 -17.38 13.41
N VAL A 31 9.36 -16.89 12.24
CA VAL A 31 10.25 -16.33 11.21
C VAL A 31 10.34 -14.81 11.35
N LEU A 32 11.09 -14.38 12.36
CA LEU A 32 11.17 -12.96 12.73
C LEU A 32 12.36 -12.21 12.11
N ASP A 33 13.30 -12.89 11.44
CA ASP A 33 14.52 -12.27 10.89
C ASP A 33 14.39 -11.82 9.42
N GLY A 34 13.18 -11.84 8.85
CA GLY A 34 12.91 -11.47 7.45
C GLY A 34 12.64 -9.98 7.28
N MET A 35 13.61 -9.23 6.75
CA MET A 35 13.47 -7.79 6.48
C MET A 35 12.65 -7.54 5.19
N PRO A 36 11.45 -6.92 5.22
CA PRO A 36 10.63 -6.69 4.03
C PRO A 36 11.30 -5.82 2.98
N ALA A 37 11.34 -6.28 1.73
CA ALA A 37 12.01 -5.59 0.63
C ALA A 37 11.08 -5.24 -0.53
N ALA A 38 9.99 -5.99 -0.73
CA ALA A 38 8.95 -5.68 -1.70
C ALA A 38 7.65 -6.43 -1.37
N PHE A 39 6.58 -6.07 -2.09
CA PHE A 39 5.27 -6.72 -2.03
C PHE A 39 4.79 -7.07 -3.45
N GLY A 40 4.06 -8.16 -3.60
CA GLY A 40 3.51 -8.62 -4.88
C GLY A 40 2.85 -9.99 -4.75
N ASP A 41 2.02 -10.38 -5.70
CA ASP A 41 1.37 -11.69 -5.76
C ASP A 41 2.23 -12.63 -6.63
N TYR A 42 3.10 -13.43 -6.00
CA TYR A 42 4.09 -14.24 -6.70
C TYR A 42 3.49 -15.51 -7.34
N ASP A 43 2.51 -16.13 -6.68
CA ASP A 43 1.90 -17.38 -7.13
C ASP A 43 0.50 -17.23 -7.77
N SER A 44 0.06 -15.98 -7.96
CA SER A 44 -1.19 -15.58 -8.62
C SER A 44 -2.42 -16.11 -7.89
N ASP A 45 -2.41 -16.03 -6.56
CA ASP A 45 -3.51 -16.47 -5.69
C ASP A 45 -4.41 -15.31 -5.19
N GLU A 46 -4.16 -14.09 -5.69
CA GLU A 46 -4.84 -12.84 -5.35
C GLU A 46 -4.47 -12.26 -3.96
N LEU A 47 -3.62 -12.95 -3.19
CA LEU A 47 -3.08 -12.46 -1.93
C LEU A 47 -1.74 -11.74 -2.18
N THR A 48 -1.41 -10.78 -1.32
CA THR A 48 -0.16 -10.03 -1.47
C THR A 48 0.95 -10.70 -0.68
N ASP A 49 1.95 -11.27 -1.35
CA ASP A 49 3.11 -11.87 -0.70
C ASP A 49 4.13 -10.82 -0.26
N VAL A 50 5.05 -11.25 0.62
CA VAL A 50 6.14 -10.40 1.12
C VAL A 50 7.49 -11.00 0.73
N PHE A 51 8.28 -10.21 -0.01
CA PHE A 51 9.65 -10.55 -0.36
C PHE A 51 10.56 -10.04 0.75
N VAL A 52 11.31 -10.93 1.40
CA VAL A 52 12.15 -10.60 2.54
C VAL A 52 13.63 -10.87 2.28
N ILE A 53 14.47 -10.06 2.91
CA ILE A 53 15.92 -10.24 2.96
C ILE A 53 16.31 -10.83 4.31
N ARG A 54 17.06 -11.94 4.29
CA ARG A 54 17.50 -12.70 5.47
C ARG A 54 19.00 -12.95 5.45
N LYS A 55 19.51 -13.52 6.54
CA LYS A 55 20.88 -14.05 6.69
C LYS A 55 21.94 -13.02 6.28
N ASP A 56 22.04 -11.95 7.07
CA ASP A 56 23.01 -10.85 6.91
C ASP A 56 22.88 -10.07 5.58
N GLY A 57 21.66 -9.96 5.05
CA GLY A 57 21.40 -9.12 3.87
C GLY A 57 21.67 -9.80 2.52
N LYS A 58 21.91 -11.11 2.48
CA LYS A 58 22.37 -11.81 1.26
C LYS A 58 21.43 -12.88 0.72
N THR A 59 20.35 -13.17 1.43
CA THR A 59 19.38 -14.19 1.02
C THR A 59 18.03 -13.55 0.78
N LEU A 60 17.49 -13.71 -0.41
CA LEU A 60 16.08 -13.45 -0.72
C LEU A 60 15.25 -14.66 -0.30
N GLU A 61 14.10 -14.42 0.30
CA GLU A 61 13.04 -15.40 0.52
C GLU A 61 11.67 -14.79 0.25
N ILE A 62 10.74 -15.59 -0.24
CA ILE A 62 9.35 -15.19 -0.47
C ILE A 62 8.48 -15.79 0.64
N LEU A 63 7.82 -14.93 1.41
CA LEU A 63 6.79 -15.33 2.38
C LEU A 63 5.44 -15.26 1.68
N LEU A 64 4.84 -16.42 1.40
CA LEU A 64 3.54 -16.48 0.75
C LEU A 64 2.41 -16.16 1.73
N SER A 65 1.47 -15.35 1.28
CA SER A 65 0.30 -14.96 2.06
C SER A 65 -0.67 -16.13 2.24
N ASN A 66 -1.50 -16.06 3.28
CA ASN A 66 -2.50 -17.08 3.54
C ASN A 66 -3.73 -16.54 4.26
N GLU A 67 -4.91 -17.07 3.89
CA GLU A 67 -6.17 -16.77 4.57
C GLU A 67 -6.19 -17.23 6.06
N HIS A 68 -5.27 -18.12 6.46
CA HIS A 68 -5.21 -18.69 7.81
C HIS A 68 -3.81 -18.59 8.41
N GLU A 69 -3.77 -18.27 9.71
CA GLU A 69 -2.54 -18.17 10.49
C GLU A 69 -1.65 -19.44 10.35
N PRO A 70 -0.32 -19.28 10.17
CA PRO A 70 0.37 -18.01 10.00
C PRO A 70 0.03 -17.33 8.66
N LEU A 71 -0.28 -16.03 8.73
CA LEU A 71 -0.74 -15.23 7.58
C LEU A 71 0.35 -15.01 6.53
N LEU A 72 1.63 -15.08 6.93
CA LEU A 72 2.78 -15.09 6.04
C LEU A 72 3.62 -16.34 6.30
N ARG A 73 3.68 -17.23 5.31
CA ARG A 73 4.31 -18.54 5.43
C ARG A 73 5.68 -18.53 4.78
N SER A 74 6.70 -18.90 5.56
CA SER A 74 8.02 -19.20 5.03
C SER A 74 7.96 -20.37 4.06
N THR A 75 8.67 -20.24 2.94
CA THR A 75 8.71 -21.20 1.86
C THR A 75 10.14 -21.60 1.52
N ASN A 76 10.30 -22.59 0.65
CA ASN A 76 11.61 -22.95 0.08
C ASN A 76 12.01 -22.06 -1.11
N LEU A 77 11.25 -21.02 -1.43
CA LEU A 77 11.54 -20.07 -2.51
C LEU A 77 12.62 -19.09 -2.05
N THR A 78 13.87 -19.56 -2.08
CA THR A 78 15.02 -18.81 -1.57
C THR A 78 16.16 -18.77 -2.58
N CYS A 79 16.75 -17.59 -2.77
CA CYS A 79 17.97 -17.42 -3.57
C CYS A 79 19.04 -16.70 -2.75
N LYS A 80 20.29 -17.19 -2.86
CA LYS A 80 21.45 -16.62 -2.19
C LYS A 80 22.30 -15.85 -3.18
N PHE A 81 22.79 -14.70 -2.74
CA PHE A 81 23.69 -13.83 -3.48
C PHE A 81 25.06 -13.73 -2.78
N GLU A 82 26.10 -13.46 -3.55
CA GLU A 82 27.46 -13.25 -3.02
C GLU A 82 27.56 -11.90 -2.30
N ASN A 83 27.02 -10.87 -2.95
CA ASN A 83 26.97 -9.49 -2.46
C ASN A 83 25.68 -9.20 -1.70
N ARG A 84 25.70 -8.13 -0.91
CA ARG A 84 24.55 -7.68 -0.13
C ARG A 84 23.45 -7.16 -1.05
N ILE A 85 22.22 -7.62 -0.81
CA ILE A 85 21.02 -7.16 -1.51
C ILE A 85 20.69 -5.74 -1.04
N THR A 86 20.45 -4.85 -2.00
CA THR A 86 20.15 -3.43 -1.78
C THR A 86 18.73 -3.04 -2.17
N SER A 87 18.04 -3.83 -2.99
CA SER A 87 16.63 -3.67 -3.35
C SER A 87 16.11 -4.92 -4.06
N ILE A 88 14.79 -5.09 -4.04
CA ILE A 88 14.05 -6.14 -4.74
C ILE A 88 12.85 -5.48 -5.41
N VAL A 89 12.59 -5.81 -6.67
CA VAL A 89 11.48 -5.26 -7.45
C VAL A 89 10.77 -6.37 -8.23
N PRO A 90 9.64 -6.89 -7.71
CA PRO A 90 8.84 -7.90 -8.39
C PRO A 90 8.18 -7.30 -9.65
N GLY A 91 8.05 -8.11 -10.70
CA GLY A 91 7.54 -7.65 -11.98
C GLY A 91 7.64 -8.71 -13.08
N ASP A 92 6.96 -8.54 -14.21
CA ASP A 92 7.13 -9.40 -15.39
C ASP A 92 8.14 -8.76 -16.34
N TYR A 93 9.35 -9.34 -16.44
CA TYR A 93 10.45 -8.80 -17.24
C TYR A 93 10.71 -9.62 -18.52
N ASP A 94 10.07 -10.78 -18.70
CA ASP A 94 10.18 -11.59 -19.92
C ASP A 94 8.86 -11.70 -20.71
N GLY A 95 7.80 -11.05 -20.24
CA GLY A 95 6.49 -11.00 -20.88
C GLY A 95 5.69 -12.29 -20.78
N ASN A 96 6.01 -13.18 -19.83
CA ASN A 96 5.43 -14.52 -19.73
C ASN A 96 4.17 -14.62 -18.85
N VAL A 97 3.69 -13.51 -18.27
CA VAL A 97 2.53 -13.36 -17.35
C VAL A 97 2.82 -13.72 -15.90
N PHE A 98 3.95 -14.37 -15.60
CA PHE A 98 4.35 -14.70 -14.25
C PHE A 98 5.22 -13.60 -13.66
N MET A 99 5.17 -13.48 -12.33
CA MET A 99 5.98 -12.50 -11.61
C MET A 99 7.41 -13.03 -11.47
N ASP A 100 8.33 -12.37 -12.16
CA ASP A 100 9.77 -12.46 -11.94
C ASP A 100 10.21 -11.53 -10.80
N ILE A 101 11.49 -11.61 -10.45
CA ILE A 101 12.06 -10.83 -9.36
C ILE A 101 13.35 -10.16 -9.81
N LEU A 102 13.36 -8.84 -9.92
CA LEU A 102 14.59 -8.08 -10.06
C LEU A 102 15.24 -7.90 -8.69
N VAL A 103 16.53 -8.20 -8.61
CA VAL A 103 17.33 -8.05 -7.38
C VAL A 103 18.54 -7.19 -7.67
N THR A 104 18.79 -6.19 -6.82
CA THR A 104 20.00 -5.39 -6.88
C THR A 104 20.96 -5.76 -5.76
N THR A 105 22.25 -5.84 -6.06
CA THR A 105 23.31 -6.01 -5.04
C THR A 105 24.41 -4.98 -5.20
N LEU A 106 25.06 -4.61 -4.11
CA LEU A 106 26.19 -3.66 -4.15
C LEU A 106 27.51 -4.41 -4.35
N ASP A 107 28.22 -4.08 -5.43
CA ASP A 107 29.60 -4.50 -5.63
C ASP A 107 30.53 -3.56 -4.86
N ASN A 108 31.12 -4.06 -3.77
CA ASN A 108 32.00 -3.28 -2.90
C ASN A 108 33.32 -2.89 -3.58
N ASP A 109 33.75 -3.60 -4.64
CA ASP A 109 35.03 -3.33 -5.29
C ASP A 109 34.96 -2.09 -6.20
N ASN A 110 33.83 -1.89 -6.88
CA ASN A 110 33.64 -0.80 -7.85
C ASN A 110 32.54 0.20 -7.47
N ILE A 111 31.85 -0.01 -6.34
CA ILE A 111 30.70 0.80 -5.87
C ILE A 111 29.60 0.86 -6.95
N LEU A 112 29.47 -0.20 -7.74
CA LEU A 112 28.43 -0.36 -8.75
C LEU A 112 27.32 -1.24 -8.20
N THR A 113 26.11 -0.99 -8.67
CA THR A 113 24.97 -1.85 -8.40
C THR A 113 24.86 -2.89 -9.51
N ASN A 114 24.90 -4.15 -9.12
CA ASN A 114 24.67 -5.30 -9.98
C ASN A 114 23.18 -5.62 -9.97
N VAL A 115 22.57 -5.72 -11.16
CA VAL A 115 21.15 -6.04 -11.33
C VAL A 115 21.02 -7.45 -11.87
N TYR A 116 20.17 -8.25 -11.22
CA TYR A 116 19.83 -9.62 -11.57
C TYR A 116 18.33 -9.72 -11.78
N VAL A 117 17.88 -10.64 -12.63
CA VAL A 117 16.47 -11.03 -12.72
C VAL A 117 16.38 -12.53 -12.45
N LEU A 118 15.51 -12.90 -11.52
CA LEU A 118 15.18 -14.28 -11.19
C LEU A 118 13.87 -14.60 -11.91
N TRP A 119 13.98 -15.45 -12.93
CA TRP A 119 12.88 -15.81 -13.81
C TRP A 119 11.93 -16.82 -13.16
N ASN A 120 10.65 -16.70 -13.45
CA ASN A 120 9.57 -17.55 -12.97
C ASN A 120 8.76 -18.14 -14.14
N ASP A 121 8.79 -19.47 -14.32
CA ASP A 121 8.15 -20.16 -15.46
C ASP A 121 6.90 -21.00 -15.08
N ASP A 122 6.43 -20.95 -13.81
CA ASP A 122 5.15 -21.49 -13.24
C ASP A 122 5.24 -21.68 -11.70
N GLY A 123 5.64 -20.65 -10.99
CA GLY A 123 5.83 -20.65 -9.53
C GLY A 123 7.16 -21.25 -9.05
N THR A 124 8.05 -21.67 -9.97
CA THR A 124 9.41 -22.11 -9.62
C THR A 124 10.40 -20.96 -9.67
N LEU A 125 11.07 -20.69 -8.56
CA LEU A 125 12.09 -19.64 -8.49
C LEU A 125 13.44 -20.13 -9.06
N ASN A 126 13.88 -19.57 -10.18
CA ASN A 126 15.17 -19.94 -10.79
C ASN A 126 16.33 -19.08 -10.25
N CYS A 127 17.16 -19.68 -9.38
CA CYS A 127 18.34 -19.01 -8.82
C CYS A 127 19.63 -19.15 -9.65
N SER A 128 19.61 -19.75 -10.85
CA SER A 128 20.85 -19.97 -11.63
C SER A 128 21.52 -18.67 -12.09
N GLY A 129 20.74 -17.60 -12.26
CA GLY A 129 21.20 -16.28 -12.68
C GLY A 129 21.94 -15.47 -11.61
N THR A 130 21.98 -15.90 -10.33
CA THR A 130 22.55 -15.10 -9.23
C THR A 130 24.06 -14.87 -9.33
N SER A 131 24.75 -15.62 -10.20
CA SER A 131 26.21 -15.54 -10.39
C SER A 131 26.65 -14.47 -11.40
N LYS A 132 25.77 -14.03 -12.31
CA LYS A 132 26.12 -13.09 -13.37
C LYS A 132 25.07 -11.97 -13.47
N PRO A 133 25.43 -10.70 -13.20
CA PRO A 133 24.50 -9.61 -13.36
C PRO A 133 24.13 -9.39 -14.83
N LEU A 134 22.87 -9.05 -15.09
CA LEU A 134 22.35 -8.65 -16.39
C LEU A 134 22.75 -7.21 -16.73
N ILE A 135 22.72 -6.32 -15.74
CA ILE A 135 23.08 -4.91 -15.86
C ILE A 135 24.03 -4.52 -14.72
N LYS A 136 24.97 -3.63 -15.03
CA LYS A 136 25.75 -2.89 -14.03
C LYS A 136 25.41 -1.41 -14.14
N MET A 137 25.08 -0.77 -13.03
CA MET A 137 24.58 0.60 -13.01
C MET A 137 25.01 1.37 -11.77
N ILE A 138 24.91 2.69 -11.82
CA ILE A 138 25.08 3.59 -10.68
C ILE A 138 23.71 3.85 -10.04
N GLY A 139 23.62 3.68 -8.72
CA GLY A 139 22.34 3.76 -8.01
C GLY A 139 21.45 2.53 -8.29
N GLN A 140 20.14 2.68 -8.15
CA GLN A 140 19.16 1.60 -8.30
C GLN A 140 18.17 1.92 -9.42
N PRO A 141 17.51 0.92 -10.03
CA PRO A 141 16.64 1.19 -11.17
C PRO A 141 15.24 1.67 -10.75
N LEU A 142 14.69 2.58 -11.56
CA LEU A 142 13.25 2.86 -11.62
C LEU A 142 12.60 1.90 -12.62
N THR A 143 11.55 1.17 -12.23
CA THR A 143 10.74 0.38 -13.16
C THR A 143 9.76 1.28 -13.91
N ILE A 144 9.68 1.09 -15.22
CA ILE A 144 8.81 1.82 -16.14
C ILE A 144 8.22 0.86 -17.17
N ASP A 145 7.36 1.38 -18.04
CA ASP A 145 6.95 0.72 -19.29
C ASP A 145 7.24 1.73 -20.41
N TYR A 146 8.40 1.62 -21.05
CA TYR A 146 8.90 2.65 -21.98
C TYR A 146 8.20 2.54 -23.33
N ASN A 147 8.04 1.31 -23.83
CA ASN A 147 7.50 1.01 -25.16
C ASN A 147 5.99 0.68 -25.16
N GLN A 148 5.34 0.67 -23.99
CA GLN A 148 3.91 0.44 -23.79
C GLN A 148 3.47 -0.98 -24.18
N ASP A 149 4.35 -1.96 -24.01
CA ASP A 149 4.05 -3.38 -24.26
C ASP A 149 3.66 -4.16 -22.98
N MET A 150 3.67 -3.49 -21.82
CA MET A 150 3.40 -4.03 -20.49
C MET A 150 4.42 -5.03 -19.94
N ILE A 151 5.56 -5.19 -20.62
CA ILE A 151 6.76 -5.79 -20.05
C ILE A 151 7.50 -4.69 -19.29
N ILE A 152 8.00 -5.01 -18.10
CA ILE A 152 8.61 -4.00 -17.26
C ILE A 152 10.01 -3.68 -17.78
N ASP A 153 10.22 -2.40 -18.07
CA ASP A 153 11.49 -1.80 -18.46
C ASP A 153 12.14 -1.08 -17.27
N LEU A 154 13.40 -0.68 -17.42
CA LEU A 154 14.13 0.06 -16.38
C LEU A 154 14.64 1.40 -16.86
N PHE A 155 14.73 2.34 -15.93
CA PHE A 155 15.42 3.62 -16.09
C PHE A 155 16.42 3.86 -14.96
N GLY A 156 17.57 4.44 -15.28
CA GLY A 156 18.59 4.77 -14.29
C GLY A 156 19.87 5.29 -14.94
N THR A 157 20.99 5.16 -14.23
CA THR A 157 22.30 5.63 -14.68
C THR A 157 23.22 4.45 -14.97
N ASP A 158 23.74 4.31 -16.18
CA ASP A 158 24.68 3.24 -16.51
C ASP A 158 26.05 3.39 -15.82
N ALA A 159 26.92 2.40 -15.98
CA ALA A 159 28.25 2.40 -15.37
C ALA A 159 29.17 3.54 -15.88
N ASP A 160 28.85 4.13 -17.04
CA ASP A 160 29.58 5.25 -17.65
C ASP A 160 28.94 6.62 -17.31
N ASN A 161 28.01 6.64 -16.35
CA ASN A 161 27.29 7.83 -15.87
C ASN A 161 26.37 8.49 -16.91
N HIS A 162 25.83 7.72 -17.86
CA HIS A 162 24.77 8.17 -18.76
C HIS A 162 23.40 7.71 -18.25
N ARG A 163 22.39 8.55 -18.46
CA ARG A 163 20.99 8.17 -18.20
C ARG A 163 20.54 7.23 -19.30
N THR A 164 20.07 6.04 -18.91
CA THR A 164 19.82 4.94 -19.85
C THR A 164 18.50 4.26 -19.50
N PHE A 165 17.76 3.89 -20.54
CA PHE A 165 16.61 3.00 -20.48
C PHE A 165 17.09 1.59 -20.83
N TRP A 166 16.65 0.57 -20.12
CA TRP A 166 16.89 -0.83 -20.47
C TRP A 166 15.56 -1.46 -20.83
N ILE A 167 15.41 -1.77 -22.13
CA ILE A 167 14.17 -2.26 -22.71
C ILE A 167 14.17 -3.78 -22.71
N PHE A 168 13.27 -4.37 -21.93
CA PHE A 168 13.02 -5.79 -21.93
C PHE A 168 12.10 -6.16 -23.10
N ASN A 169 12.16 -7.41 -23.52
CA ASN A 169 11.36 -7.94 -24.61
C ASN A 169 10.91 -9.35 -24.22
N ASN A 170 10.00 -9.92 -25.00
CA ASN A 170 9.53 -11.27 -24.74
C ASN A 170 10.69 -12.30 -24.73
N GLY A 171 10.80 -13.03 -23.63
CA GLY A 171 11.83 -14.04 -23.35
C GLY A 171 12.98 -13.57 -22.46
N GLN A 172 13.67 -14.53 -21.86
CA GLN A 172 14.75 -14.32 -20.87
C GLN A 172 16.08 -13.85 -21.50
N ASN A 173 16.06 -12.70 -22.19
CA ASN A 173 17.20 -12.10 -22.87
C ASN A 173 17.79 -10.91 -22.06
N SER A 174 19.01 -10.50 -22.39
CA SER A 174 19.54 -9.23 -21.88
C SER A 174 18.76 -8.05 -22.50
N PRO A 175 18.40 -7.04 -21.71
CA PRO A 175 17.63 -5.90 -22.20
C PRO A 175 18.47 -5.00 -23.12
N GLU A 176 17.81 -4.30 -24.04
CA GLU A 176 18.44 -3.36 -24.96
C GLU A 176 18.66 -2.00 -24.26
N PRO A 177 19.90 -1.50 -24.16
CA PRO A 177 20.16 -0.19 -23.57
C PRO A 177 19.92 0.94 -24.59
N ILE A 178 19.03 1.88 -24.25
CA ILE A 178 18.76 3.10 -25.01
C ILE A 178 19.15 4.30 -24.16
N GLN A 179 20.19 5.04 -24.58
CA GLN A 179 20.59 6.25 -23.87
C GLN A 179 19.55 7.36 -24.04
N MET A 180 19.25 8.06 -22.95
CA MET A 180 18.34 9.19 -22.94
C MET A 180 18.95 10.35 -23.76
N ASN A 181 18.31 10.72 -24.85
CA ASN A 181 18.79 11.80 -25.72
C ASN A 181 18.55 13.17 -25.07
N THR A 182 19.51 13.65 -24.29
CA THR A 182 19.43 14.92 -23.57
C THR A 182 20.74 15.69 -23.57
N THR A 183 20.65 17.02 -23.56
CA THR A 183 21.78 17.92 -23.31
C THR A 183 21.97 18.22 -21.82
N ILE A 184 21.05 17.77 -20.98
CA ILE A 184 21.06 17.97 -19.53
C ILE A 184 22.05 16.96 -18.92
N SER A 185 23.13 17.49 -18.35
CA SER A 185 24.23 16.70 -17.78
C SER A 185 24.19 16.57 -16.25
N THR A 186 23.10 17.00 -15.60
CA THR A 186 22.96 16.88 -14.14
C THR A 186 22.90 15.41 -13.74
N SER A 187 23.71 15.01 -12.77
CA SER A 187 23.71 13.64 -12.28
C SER A 187 22.47 13.35 -11.44
N ILE A 188 21.92 12.15 -11.64
CA ILE A 188 20.85 11.63 -10.79
C ILE A 188 21.38 11.55 -9.36
N ARG A 189 20.54 11.93 -8.40
CA ARG A 189 20.88 11.87 -6.97
C ARG A 189 21.08 10.41 -6.54
N SER A 190 21.93 10.16 -5.55
CA SER A 190 22.03 8.84 -4.92
C SER A 190 22.04 9.01 -3.40
N PRO A 191 21.06 8.46 -2.66
CA PRO A 191 19.84 7.80 -3.15
C PRO A 191 18.89 8.78 -3.88
N HIS A 192 18.23 8.32 -4.95
CA HIS A 192 17.18 9.09 -5.65
C HIS A 192 15.79 8.68 -5.18
N SER A 193 14.80 9.47 -5.59
CA SER A 193 13.37 9.17 -5.46
C SER A 193 12.65 9.40 -6.79
N ASN A 194 13.33 9.06 -7.89
CA ASN A 194 12.76 9.04 -9.23
C ASN A 194 11.44 8.28 -9.24
N ALA A 195 10.47 8.76 -10.02
CA ALA A 195 9.13 8.19 -10.04
C ALA A 195 8.54 8.17 -11.46
N PHE A 196 7.66 7.20 -11.71
CA PHE A 196 6.93 6.99 -12.96
C PHE A 196 5.43 7.08 -12.70
N LEU A 197 4.82 8.21 -13.05
CA LEU A 197 3.42 8.50 -12.76
C LEU A 197 2.91 9.68 -13.59
N ASP A 198 1.62 9.71 -13.89
CA ASP A 198 0.98 10.82 -14.60
C ASP A 198 0.90 12.07 -13.71
N LEU A 199 1.62 13.14 -14.10
CA LEU A 199 1.66 14.41 -13.39
C LEU A 199 0.88 15.52 -14.10
N ASN A 200 0.40 15.27 -15.32
CA ASN A 200 -0.17 16.29 -16.19
C ASN A 200 -1.63 16.01 -16.58
N GLY A 201 -2.14 14.82 -16.29
CA GLY A 201 -3.52 14.39 -16.51
C GLY A 201 -3.82 13.87 -17.93
N ASP A 202 -2.80 13.52 -18.71
CA ASP A 202 -2.94 12.96 -20.05
C ASP A 202 -2.97 11.41 -20.07
N PHE A 203 -2.91 10.77 -18.90
CA PHE A 203 -2.87 9.33 -18.69
C PHE A 203 -1.62 8.63 -19.23
N TYR A 204 -0.63 9.36 -19.73
CA TYR A 204 0.72 8.84 -19.90
C TYR A 204 1.46 9.02 -18.57
N PRO A 205 2.13 7.97 -18.05
CA PRO A 205 2.99 8.18 -16.91
C PRO A 205 4.20 9.04 -17.34
N ASP A 206 4.46 10.09 -16.58
CA ASP A 206 5.61 10.97 -16.72
C ASP A 206 6.79 10.42 -15.91
N ILE A 207 8.02 10.84 -16.23
CA ILE A 207 9.19 10.56 -15.40
C ILE A 207 9.54 11.79 -14.56
N MET A 208 9.53 11.61 -13.25
CA MET A 208 10.13 12.53 -12.29
C MET A 208 11.55 12.05 -11.98
N ILE A 209 12.57 12.88 -12.25
CA ILE A 209 13.97 12.58 -11.96
C ILE A 209 14.47 13.49 -10.85
N THR A 210 14.92 12.93 -9.73
CA THR A 210 15.57 13.69 -8.66
C THR A 210 17.07 13.75 -8.90
N THR A 211 17.60 14.94 -9.16
CA THR A 211 19.04 15.18 -9.38
C THR A 211 19.69 15.82 -8.16
N ASN A 212 21.01 15.95 -8.19
CA ASN A 212 21.74 16.65 -7.13
C ASN A 212 21.39 18.14 -7.00
N GLU A 213 20.81 18.76 -8.04
CA GLU A 213 20.52 20.20 -8.05
C GLU A 213 19.03 20.54 -8.00
N HIS A 214 18.19 19.70 -8.60
CA HIS A 214 16.75 19.94 -8.74
C HIS A 214 15.99 18.65 -9.08
N VAL A 215 14.66 18.72 -9.04
CA VAL A 215 13.78 17.71 -9.63
C VAL A 215 13.46 18.10 -11.07
N GLU A 216 13.56 17.17 -12.00
CA GLU A 216 13.16 17.32 -13.39
C GLU A 216 11.88 16.56 -13.66
N ILE A 217 10.97 17.16 -14.44
CA ILE A 217 9.73 16.53 -14.90
C ILE A 217 9.83 16.34 -16.40
N TRP A 218 9.64 15.10 -16.85
CA TRP A 218 9.70 14.68 -18.24
C TRP A 218 8.36 14.07 -18.64
N ASN A 219 7.63 14.74 -19.52
CA ASN A 219 6.30 14.30 -19.90
C ASN A 219 6.36 13.07 -20.80
N GLY A 220 5.58 12.05 -20.47
CA GLY A 220 5.42 10.83 -21.24
C GLY A 220 4.60 11.05 -22.52
N SER A 221 4.83 10.21 -23.52
CA SER A 221 4.04 10.18 -24.76
C SER A 221 4.28 8.87 -25.51
N ASN A 222 3.54 8.66 -26.60
CA ASN A 222 3.80 7.56 -27.54
C ASN A 222 5.15 7.64 -28.28
N LYS A 223 5.92 8.72 -28.12
CA LYS A 223 7.26 8.91 -28.70
C LYS A 223 8.38 8.89 -27.64
N GLY A 224 8.07 8.48 -26.41
CA GLY A 224 8.97 8.55 -25.27
C GLY A 224 8.80 9.84 -24.47
N PHE A 225 9.88 10.28 -23.81
CA PHE A 225 9.85 11.32 -22.78
C PHE A 225 10.41 12.66 -23.26
N ASN A 226 9.70 13.75 -22.97
CA ASN A 226 10.11 15.11 -23.33
C ASN A 226 10.29 15.98 -22.08
N TYR A 227 11.41 16.69 -21.97
CA TYR A 227 11.65 17.59 -20.84
C TYR A 227 10.58 18.68 -20.76
N PHE A 228 9.94 18.81 -19.60
CA PHE A 228 8.88 19.80 -19.37
C PHE A 228 9.34 20.94 -18.48
N LYS A 229 9.72 20.63 -17.23
CA LYS A 229 10.12 21.66 -16.26
C LYS A 229 11.10 21.12 -15.22
N LYS A 230 11.70 22.06 -14.49
CA LYS A 230 12.47 21.78 -13.27
C LYS A 230 11.87 22.43 -12.04
N ILE A 231 11.99 21.74 -10.91
CA ILE A 231 11.61 22.20 -9.57
C ILE A 231 12.90 22.25 -8.74
N LYS A 232 13.36 23.45 -8.41
CA LYS A 232 14.56 23.61 -7.56
C LYS A 232 14.30 22.99 -6.19
N TRP A 233 15.32 22.43 -5.56
CA TRP A 233 15.25 22.01 -4.15
C TRP A 233 14.95 23.22 -3.23
N PRO A 234 14.36 22.99 -2.04
CA PRO A 234 13.96 24.05 -1.10
C PRO A 234 15.13 24.73 -0.37
N TYR A 235 16.21 25.09 -1.06
CA TYR A 235 17.36 25.80 -0.48
C TYR A 235 17.04 27.23 -0.02
N ASP A 236 15.88 27.78 -0.42
CA ASP A 236 15.39 29.05 0.13
C ASP A 236 14.83 28.87 1.56
N ILE A 237 14.52 27.63 1.95
CA ILE A 237 13.95 27.27 3.26
C ILE A 237 15.01 26.56 4.11
N ILE A 238 15.85 25.73 3.49
CA ILE A 238 16.93 24.96 4.14
C ILE A 238 18.23 25.75 4.07
N ASP A 239 18.96 25.83 5.20
CA ASP A 239 20.37 26.21 5.18
C ASP A 239 21.18 25.10 4.51
N SER A 240 21.52 25.30 3.23
CA SER A 240 22.07 24.27 2.34
C SER A 240 23.39 23.65 2.80
N ILE A 241 24.05 24.22 3.81
CA ILE A 241 25.35 23.79 4.29
C ILE A 241 25.23 22.66 5.33
N ASN A 242 24.18 22.68 6.16
CA ASN A 242 24.05 21.77 7.29
C ASN A 242 22.79 20.91 7.26
N GLY A 243 21.86 21.15 6.33
CA GLY A 243 20.61 20.41 6.23
C GLY A 243 20.68 19.11 5.43
N HIS A 244 19.66 18.28 5.58
CA HIS A 244 19.46 17.05 4.81
C HIS A 244 18.15 17.11 4.06
N ILE A 245 18.13 16.57 2.84
CA ILE A 245 16.91 16.40 2.05
C ILE A 245 16.64 14.90 1.95
N GLY A 246 15.46 14.42 2.31
CA GLY A 246 15.12 13.00 2.15
C GLY A 246 14.66 12.64 0.74
N GLN A 247 13.98 11.50 0.65
CA GLN A 247 13.30 11.06 -0.56
C GLN A 247 11.94 11.75 -0.71
N SER A 248 11.62 12.13 -1.94
CA SER A 248 10.33 12.72 -2.25
C SER A 248 9.25 11.66 -2.42
N LEU A 249 8.02 12.02 -2.04
CA LEU A 249 6.82 11.20 -2.13
C LEU A 249 5.72 12.00 -2.84
N ASN A 250 4.91 11.36 -3.69
CA ASN A 250 3.79 12.00 -4.39
C ASN A 250 2.46 11.49 -3.83
N LEU A 251 1.63 12.37 -3.26
CA LEU A 251 0.31 12.03 -2.70
C LEU A 251 -0.70 13.15 -2.97
N ASP A 252 -1.98 12.81 -3.13
CA ASP A 252 -3.06 13.81 -3.13
C ASP A 252 -3.43 14.19 -1.69
N VAL A 253 -2.75 15.19 -1.14
CA VAL A 253 -2.85 15.53 0.29
C VAL A 253 -4.20 16.16 0.64
N GLU A 254 -4.83 16.86 -0.31
CA GLU A 254 -6.05 17.65 -0.08
C GLU A 254 -7.32 17.04 -0.70
N LEU A 255 -7.23 15.91 -1.39
CA LEU A 255 -8.32 15.31 -2.17
C LEU A 255 -8.85 16.26 -3.24
N ARG A 256 -7.93 16.74 -4.09
CA ARG A 256 -8.25 17.60 -5.25
C ARG A 256 -8.20 16.83 -6.57
N GLY A 257 -7.78 15.57 -6.56
CA GLY A 257 -7.45 14.81 -7.75
C GLY A 257 -6.16 15.30 -8.42
N GLU A 258 -5.21 15.81 -7.63
CA GLU A 258 -3.89 16.26 -8.05
C GLU A 258 -2.83 15.71 -7.09
N LEU A 259 -1.70 15.22 -7.61
CA LEU A 259 -0.61 14.71 -6.78
C LEU A 259 0.30 15.86 -6.34
N ASP A 260 0.44 16.03 -5.03
CA ASP A 260 1.38 16.96 -4.42
C ASP A 260 2.74 16.27 -4.17
N LEU A 261 3.84 17.01 -4.42
CA LEU A 261 5.19 16.55 -4.14
C LEU A 261 5.58 16.91 -2.70
N ILE A 262 5.81 15.89 -1.88
CA ILE A 262 6.15 15.96 -0.46
C ILE A 262 7.62 15.63 -0.27
N LEU A 263 8.29 16.34 0.65
CA LEU A 263 9.71 16.17 0.92
C LEU A 263 10.01 16.28 2.43
N PRO A 264 10.51 15.23 3.09
CA PRO A 264 11.06 15.34 4.43
C PRO A 264 12.41 16.06 4.38
N ILE A 265 12.60 17.05 5.26
CA ILE A 265 13.79 17.89 5.28
C ILE A 265 14.28 18.09 6.72
N CYS A 266 15.60 18.26 6.85
CA CYS A 266 16.28 18.64 8.08
C CYS A 266 17.02 19.95 7.88
N PHE A 267 17.03 20.81 8.89
CA PHE A 267 17.74 22.09 8.85
C PHE A 267 19.16 22.02 9.43
N ASP A 268 19.45 20.97 10.21
CA ASP A 268 20.73 20.73 10.85
C ASP A 268 21.25 19.31 10.60
N ASN A 269 22.55 19.12 10.83
CA ASN A 269 23.25 17.91 10.46
C ASN A 269 22.80 16.69 11.28
N ASP A 270 22.36 16.90 12.52
CA ASP A 270 21.83 15.86 13.41
C ASP A 270 20.33 15.61 13.18
N CYS A 271 19.69 16.37 12.28
CA CYS A 271 18.25 16.39 12.02
C CYS A 271 17.37 16.72 13.24
N LYS A 272 17.89 17.41 14.27
CA LYS A 272 17.09 17.79 15.46
C LYS A 272 15.93 18.73 15.12
N ASN A 273 16.12 19.56 14.11
CA ASN A 273 15.12 20.43 13.52
C ASN A 273 14.72 19.85 12.17
N SER A 274 13.60 19.13 12.18
CA SER A 274 13.05 18.42 11.04
C SER A 274 11.66 18.93 10.70
N THR A 275 11.29 18.88 9.43
CA THR A 275 9.92 19.17 8.99
C THR A 275 9.63 18.50 7.66
N ILE A 276 8.37 18.54 7.23
CA ILE A 276 7.98 18.10 5.89
C ILE A 276 7.60 19.34 5.08
N ALA A 277 8.21 19.46 3.91
CA ALA A 277 7.88 20.46 2.92
C ALA A 277 7.00 19.87 1.83
N ILE A 278 6.20 20.72 1.20
CA ILE A 278 5.28 20.34 0.13
C ILE A 278 5.34 21.39 -0.96
N TYR A 279 5.36 20.93 -2.21
CA TYR A 279 5.49 21.80 -3.37
C TYR A 279 4.11 22.15 -3.94
N ASN A 280 3.77 23.43 -3.87
CA ASN A 280 2.61 24.00 -4.55
C ASN A 280 3.00 25.39 -5.08
N ASN A 281 3.39 25.47 -6.36
CA ASN A 281 3.93 26.67 -7.00
C ASN A 281 5.07 27.33 -6.21
N GLY A 282 5.85 26.52 -5.50
CA GLY A 282 6.82 26.93 -4.50
C GLY A 282 6.83 25.94 -3.33
N TRP A 283 7.95 25.85 -2.63
CA TRP A 283 8.04 25.01 -1.44
C TRP A 283 7.42 25.70 -0.24
N HIS A 284 6.62 24.95 0.52
CA HIS A 284 6.00 25.42 1.75
C HIS A 284 6.34 24.47 2.88
N ASN A 285 6.77 25.03 4.01
CA ASN A 285 7.01 24.28 5.24
C ASN A 285 5.68 24.01 5.94
N MET A 286 5.37 22.74 6.22
CA MET A 286 4.13 22.36 6.93
C MET A 286 4.17 22.60 8.44
N ASN A 287 5.35 22.93 8.99
CA ASN A 287 5.59 23.27 10.40
C ASN A 287 5.06 22.19 11.36
N ILE A 288 5.35 20.93 11.06
CA ILE A 288 4.94 19.79 11.87
C ILE A 288 5.60 19.86 13.25
N ASN A 289 4.82 19.60 14.30
CA ASN A 289 5.32 19.56 15.66
C ASN A 289 5.88 18.17 16.01
N PHE A 290 7.21 18.07 16.11
CA PHE A 290 7.90 16.85 16.55
C PHE A 290 8.32 16.89 18.03
N ILE A 291 7.65 17.67 18.86
CA ILE A 291 7.88 17.70 20.30
C ILE A 291 6.82 16.86 21.00
N ASP A 292 7.26 15.87 21.79
CA ASP A 292 6.36 14.97 22.53
C ASP A 292 5.84 15.57 23.84
N ASP A 293 4.92 14.85 24.49
CA ASP A 293 4.31 15.27 25.77
C ASP A 293 5.31 15.40 26.93
N HIS A 294 6.50 14.81 26.79
CA HIS A 294 7.61 14.90 27.74
C HIS A 294 8.64 15.98 27.33
N ASN A 295 8.28 16.83 26.37
CA ASN A 295 9.08 17.91 25.82
C ASN A 295 10.43 17.39 25.25
N ASP A 296 10.46 16.16 24.73
CA ASP A 296 11.56 15.65 23.91
C ASP A 296 11.33 16.01 22.45
N THR A 297 12.40 16.40 21.77
CA THR A 297 12.36 16.75 20.35
C THR A 297 12.78 15.54 19.54
N TRP A 298 11.90 15.12 18.65
CA TRP A 298 12.13 14.07 17.69
C TRP A 298 12.50 14.68 16.33
N GLY A 299 13.34 13.99 15.57
CA GLY A 299 13.79 14.45 14.25
C GLY A 299 14.04 13.27 13.32
N PHE A 300 14.14 13.52 12.02
CA PHE A 300 14.42 12.43 11.08
C PHE A 300 15.78 11.78 11.34
N VAL A 301 15.95 10.54 10.89
CA VAL A 301 17.23 9.83 10.97
C VAL A 301 18.08 10.19 9.75
N PRO A 302 19.16 10.98 9.87
CA PRO A 302 20.01 11.29 8.72
C PRO A 302 20.76 10.04 8.24
N SER A 303 21.03 9.98 6.94
CA SER A 303 21.90 8.97 6.36
C SER A 303 23.35 9.24 6.79
N ASN A 304 23.87 8.47 7.74
CA ASN A 304 25.28 8.53 8.11
C ASN A 304 26.07 7.47 7.33
N SER A 305 27.19 7.88 6.73
CA SER A 305 28.11 7.00 5.99
C SER A 305 28.62 5.79 6.77
N ASP A 306 28.58 5.85 8.11
CA ASP A 306 29.04 4.78 9.01
C ASP A 306 27.99 3.69 9.28
N ASN A 307 26.74 3.87 8.83
CA ASN A 307 25.66 2.92 9.09
C ASN A 307 25.25 2.21 7.79
N ASP A 308 25.98 1.15 7.45
CA ASP A 308 25.62 0.14 6.44
C ASP A 308 24.36 -0.65 6.89
N LYS A 309 23.26 0.02 7.22
CA LYS A 309 22.02 -0.56 7.76
C LYS A 309 20.89 -0.39 6.75
N LEU A 310 20.16 -1.48 6.47
CA LEU A 310 18.98 -1.42 5.59
C LEU A 310 17.99 -0.36 6.12
N TYR A 311 17.29 0.30 5.19
CA TYR A 311 16.26 1.34 5.41
C TYR A 311 16.71 2.71 5.93
N ASN A 312 17.98 2.87 6.33
CA ASN A 312 18.49 4.15 6.84
C ASN A 312 19.48 4.84 5.87
N ASP A 313 19.51 4.41 4.60
CA ASP A 313 20.29 5.04 3.53
C ASP A 313 19.69 6.37 3.06
N ALA A 314 18.40 6.59 3.32
CA ALA A 314 17.71 7.85 3.07
C ALA A 314 16.63 8.13 4.12
N ILE A 315 16.29 9.41 4.31
CA ILE A 315 15.08 9.78 5.05
C ILE A 315 13.88 9.51 4.13
N THR A 316 13.08 8.51 4.46
CA THR A 316 11.93 8.07 3.66
C THR A 316 10.65 8.11 4.47
N LEU A 317 9.58 8.62 3.84
CA LEU A 317 8.21 8.59 4.37
C LEU A 317 7.42 7.54 3.58
N ARG A 318 6.46 6.89 4.24
CA ARG A 318 5.57 5.94 3.56
C ARG A 318 4.12 6.38 3.69
N GLY A 319 3.44 6.52 2.56
CA GLY A 319 2.06 7.01 2.49
C GLY A 319 1.02 5.90 2.46
N GLY A 320 -0.12 6.14 3.09
CA GLY A 320 -1.27 5.23 3.10
C GLY A 320 -2.39 5.83 3.94
N ASP A 321 -3.64 5.54 3.60
CA ASP A 321 -4.81 6.01 4.35
C ASP A 321 -5.11 5.02 5.50
N PHE A 322 -4.59 5.31 6.69
CA PHE A 322 -4.62 4.39 7.83
C PHE A 322 -5.97 4.43 8.54
N ASN A 323 -6.55 5.63 8.71
CA ASN A 323 -7.84 5.81 9.38
C ASN A 323 -9.04 5.71 8.41
N MET A 324 -8.78 5.49 7.11
CA MET A 324 -9.78 5.34 6.06
C MET A 324 -10.68 6.56 5.89
N ASP A 325 -10.23 7.78 6.19
CA ASP A 325 -11.02 9.01 6.06
C ASP A 325 -10.99 9.61 4.64
N GLY A 326 -10.13 9.05 3.78
CA GLY A 326 -9.86 9.43 2.40
C GLY A 326 -8.57 10.20 2.22
N TYR A 327 -8.00 10.77 3.27
CA TYR A 327 -6.78 11.56 3.21
C TYR A 327 -5.56 10.67 3.50
N PRO A 328 -4.55 10.62 2.62
CA PRO A 328 -3.37 9.81 2.86
C PRO A 328 -2.60 10.26 4.11
N ASP A 329 -2.32 9.33 5.02
CA ASP A 329 -1.48 9.48 6.21
C ASP A 329 -0.03 9.07 5.91
N LEU A 330 0.87 9.24 6.89
CA LEU A 330 2.30 8.95 6.74
C LEU A 330 2.86 8.12 7.89
N LEU A 331 3.73 7.17 7.58
CA LEU A 331 4.67 6.58 8.53
C LEU A 331 6.03 7.26 8.39
N ALA A 332 6.62 7.64 9.52
CA ALA A 332 7.93 8.28 9.59
C ALA A 332 8.79 7.65 10.67
N THR A 333 10.08 7.44 10.39
CA THR A 333 11.06 7.00 11.37
C THR A 333 11.82 8.21 11.92
N LEU A 334 11.72 8.42 13.24
CA LEU A 334 12.28 9.55 13.96
C LEU A 334 13.24 9.09 15.05
N LYS A 335 14.16 9.98 15.44
CA LYS A 335 15.14 9.79 16.50
C LYS A 335 14.93 10.80 17.60
N SER A 336 14.93 10.32 18.84
CA SER A 336 14.82 11.16 20.05
C SER A 336 16.11 11.94 20.28
N SER A 337 16.00 13.24 20.53
CA SER A 337 17.15 14.09 20.87
C SER A 337 17.72 13.77 22.25
N LYS A 338 16.87 13.43 23.23
CA LYS A 338 17.32 13.09 24.60
C LYS A 338 17.90 11.68 24.71
N THR A 339 17.20 10.67 24.19
CA THR A 339 17.51 9.25 24.41
C THR A 339 18.29 8.62 23.27
N GLN A 340 18.32 9.27 22.09
CA GLN A 340 18.94 8.74 20.86
C GLN A 340 18.30 7.44 20.34
N ILE A 341 17.15 7.04 20.88
CA ILE A 341 16.34 5.90 20.42
C ILE A 341 15.68 6.28 19.10
N ILE A 342 15.63 5.33 18.17
CA ILE A 342 14.93 5.46 16.88
C ILE A 342 13.57 4.79 17.01
N ARG A 343 12.51 5.47 16.59
CA ARG A 343 11.15 4.93 16.56
C ARG A 343 10.40 5.35 15.32
N SER A 344 9.50 4.48 14.87
CA SER A 344 8.53 4.82 13.83
C SER A 344 7.24 5.36 14.44
N PHE A 345 6.65 6.36 13.81
CA PHE A 345 5.43 7.05 14.22
C PHE A 345 4.45 7.19 13.07
N LEU A 346 3.16 7.19 13.41
CA LEU A 346 2.06 7.47 12.51
C LEU A 346 1.71 8.96 12.58
N LEU A 347 1.72 9.60 11.42
CA LEU A 347 1.37 11.00 11.20
C LEU A 347 0.06 11.04 10.43
N ILE A 348 -1.01 11.45 11.10
CA ILE A 348 -2.33 11.57 10.49
C ILE A 348 -2.44 12.89 9.75
N ASN A 349 -2.99 12.83 8.54
CA ASN A 349 -3.32 13.98 7.75
C ASN A 349 -4.53 14.67 8.35
N SER A 350 -4.40 15.92 8.81
CA SER A 350 -5.41 16.64 9.58
C SER A 350 -5.65 18.05 9.02
N PRO A 351 -6.86 18.62 9.15
CA PRO A 351 -7.12 20.01 8.80
C PRO A 351 -6.15 20.97 9.51
N CYS A 352 -5.53 21.84 8.73
CA CYS A 352 -4.61 22.83 9.25
C CYS A 352 -5.39 23.97 9.93
N ILE A 353 -5.04 24.27 11.19
CA ILE A 353 -5.75 25.26 12.01
C ILE A 353 -5.06 26.64 12.00
N LYS A 354 -3.73 26.69 11.88
CA LYS A 354 -2.93 27.92 12.00
C LYS A 354 -2.04 28.12 10.77
N ASN A 355 -2.02 29.34 10.23
CA ASN A 355 -1.13 29.78 9.14
C ASN A 355 -1.24 29.00 7.81
N CYS A 356 -2.44 28.51 7.50
CA CYS A 356 -2.72 27.66 6.34
C CYS A 356 -3.11 28.51 5.12
N LYS A 357 -2.12 29.13 4.44
CA LYS A 357 -2.39 29.97 3.25
C LYS A 357 -2.43 29.18 1.96
N TYR A 358 -1.46 28.29 1.74
CA TYR A 358 -1.28 27.59 0.47
C TYR A 358 -1.88 26.19 0.46
N ILE A 359 -1.97 25.57 1.64
CA ILE A 359 -2.46 24.22 1.86
C ILE A 359 -3.30 24.25 3.13
N LYS A 360 -4.45 23.60 3.09
CA LYS A 360 -5.48 23.57 4.13
C LYS A 360 -5.35 22.37 5.07
N ARG A 361 -4.36 21.51 4.85
CA ARG A 361 -4.05 20.33 5.66
C ARG A 361 -2.59 20.31 6.10
N THR A 362 -2.31 19.54 7.13
CA THR A 362 -0.98 19.30 7.69
C THR A 362 -0.92 17.90 8.29
N PHE A 363 0.24 17.46 8.72
CA PHE A 363 0.41 16.18 9.39
C PHE A 363 0.65 16.37 10.88
N VAL A 364 0.01 15.53 11.68
CA VAL A 364 0.10 15.55 13.15
C VAL A 364 0.35 14.13 13.63
N ILE A 365 1.24 13.97 14.60
CA ILE A 365 1.43 12.66 15.26
C ILE A 365 0.14 12.31 16.01
N GLU A 366 -0.46 11.16 15.68
CA GLU A 366 -1.75 10.75 16.25
C GLU A 366 -1.67 10.51 17.77
N ASP A 367 -0.86 9.52 18.14
CA ASP A 367 -0.48 9.22 19.52
C ASP A 367 1.00 8.77 19.52
N TRP A 368 1.79 9.35 20.40
CA TRP A 368 3.19 8.97 20.62
C TRP A 368 3.35 7.52 21.12
N ASN A 369 2.24 6.88 21.50
CA ASN A 369 2.15 5.51 22.00
C ASN A 369 1.41 4.55 21.07
N THR A 370 1.03 4.91 19.82
CA THR A 370 0.32 3.99 18.91
C THR A 370 1.07 2.66 18.78
N PHE A 371 2.38 2.70 18.55
CA PHE A 371 3.23 1.50 18.42
C PHE A 371 3.96 1.11 19.72
N ASN A 372 3.38 1.40 20.89
CA ASN A 372 4.04 1.22 22.18
C ASN A 372 4.36 -0.24 22.54
N THR A 373 3.82 -1.23 21.83
CA THR A 373 4.27 -2.62 21.97
C THR A 373 5.67 -2.83 21.38
N PHE A 374 6.05 -2.01 20.39
CA PHE A 374 7.30 -2.08 19.64
C PHE A 374 8.32 -1.03 20.11
N LYS A 375 8.57 -0.92 21.42
CA LYS A 375 9.42 0.14 22.04
C LYS A 375 10.90 0.14 21.67
N ASN A 376 11.40 -0.99 21.17
CA ASN A 376 12.80 -1.15 20.75
C ASN A 376 13.10 -0.22 19.55
N ASP A 377 14.35 -0.14 19.12
CA ASP A 377 14.73 0.70 17.98
C ASP A 377 14.01 0.25 16.69
N THR A 378 12.88 0.86 16.37
CA THR A 378 12.09 0.57 15.16
C THR A 378 12.60 1.42 14.01
N ILE A 379 13.46 0.82 13.19
CA ILE A 379 14.19 1.49 12.11
C ILE A 379 13.37 1.67 10.83
N MET A 380 12.23 0.99 10.71
CA MET A 380 11.33 1.10 9.57
C MET A 380 9.92 0.66 10.00
N ALA A 381 8.92 1.34 9.47
CA ALA A 381 7.53 0.90 9.46
C ALA A 381 6.95 1.08 8.06
N VAL A 382 6.06 0.19 7.64
CA VAL A 382 5.39 0.22 6.34
C VAL A 382 3.96 -0.30 6.42
N PHE A 383 3.06 0.31 5.65
CA PHE A 383 1.68 -0.13 5.55
C PHE A 383 1.55 -1.44 4.77
N TYR A 384 0.67 -2.30 5.24
CA TYR A 384 0.37 -3.59 4.62
C TYR A 384 -1.03 -4.08 5.05
N ASP A 385 -1.72 -4.85 4.22
CA ASP A 385 -3.07 -5.40 4.52
C ASP A 385 -2.94 -6.90 4.80
N PHE A 386 -2.78 -7.31 6.06
CA PHE A 386 -2.56 -8.72 6.40
C PHE A 386 -3.79 -9.59 6.15
N TYR A 387 -4.98 -9.01 6.23
CA TYR A 387 -6.24 -9.73 6.16
C TYR A 387 -6.93 -9.61 4.79
N GLN A 388 -6.27 -8.98 3.82
CA GLN A 388 -6.81 -8.66 2.49
C GLN A 388 -8.19 -8.00 2.54
N ASN A 389 -8.44 -7.20 3.58
CA ASN A 389 -9.75 -6.63 3.87
C ASN A 389 -9.82 -5.13 3.52
N GLY A 390 -8.77 -4.59 2.89
CA GLY A 390 -8.64 -3.20 2.50
C GLY A 390 -8.08 -2.29 3.59
N ILE A 391 -8.09 -2.70 4.86
CA ILE A 391 -7.59 -1.91 5.99
C ILE A 391 -6.08 -2.03 6.08
N LEU A 392 -5.40 -0.88 6.16
CA LEU A 392 -3.96 -0.85 6.30
C LEU A 392 -3.56 -1.13 7.75
N ASP A 393 -2.86 -2.25 7.94
CA ASP A 393 -2.06 -2.60 9.10
C ASP A 393 -0.62 -2.11 8.90
N VAL A 394 0.30 -2.44 9.81
CA VAL A 394 1.71 -2.00 9.75
C VAL A 394 2.68 -3.15 10.01
N ILE A 395 3.66 -3.32 9.12
CA ILE A 395 4.87 -4.11 9.38
C ILE A 395 5.94 -3.17 9.97
N LEU A 396 6.52 -3.55 11.11
CA LEU A 396 7.63 -2.83 11.75
C LEU A 396 8.91 -3.66 11.70
N VAL A 397 10.06 -3.01 11.55
CA VAL A 397 11.38 -3.64 11.68
C VAL A 397 12.13 -3.05 12.86
N GLN A 398 12.46 -3.88 13.83
CA GLN A 398 13.26 -3.55 15.00
C GLN A 398 14.72 -3.95 14.77
N HIS A 399 15.65 -3.11 15.23
CA HIS A 399 17.07 -3.42 15.28
C HIS A 399 17.48 -3.69 16.74
N ASP A 400 17.81 -4.94 17.03
CA ASP A 400 18.47 -5.30 18.27
C ASP A 400 19.96 -4.93 18.18
N LYS A 401 20.32 -3.80 18.78
CA LYS A 401 21.71 -3.30 18.83
C LYS A 401 22.66 -4.25 19.57
N ILE A 402 22.18 -5.07 20.50
CA ILE A 402 23.04 -5.94 21.33
C ILE A 402 23.53 -7.12 20.50
N HIS A 403 22.60 -7.81 19.82
CA HIS A 403 22.94 -8.98 19.00
C HIS A 403 23.17 -8.62 17.52
N ASN A 404 23.01 -7.34 17.16
CA ASN A 404 23.04 -6.82 15.81
C ASN A 404 22.10 -7.58 14.85
N LYS A 405 20.86 -7.84 15.30
CA LYS A 405 19.85 -8.59 14.56
C LYS A 405 18.65 -7.72 14.25
N TYR A 406 18.01 -7.99 13.12
CA TYR A 406 16.73 -7.38 12.77
C TYR A 406 15.60 -8.33 13.14
N GLN A 407 14.50 -7.77 13.63
CA GLN A 407 13.29 -8.50 13.98
C GLN A 407 12.06 -7.79 13.40
N VAL A 408 11.17 -8.53 12.75
CA VAL A 408 9.88 -8.00 12.30
C VAL A 408 8.82 -8.04 13.40
N GLY A 409 7.94 -7.06 13.35
CA GLY A 409 6.70 -6.99 14.13
C GLY A 409 5.52 -6.69 13.21
N ALA A 410 4.34 -7.13 13.61
CA ALA A 410 3.09 -6.84 12.92
C ALA A 410 2.10 -6.14 13.86
N PHE A 411 1.72 -4.93 13.49
CA PHE A 411 0.71 -4.14 14.19
C PHE A 411 -0.59 -4.15 13.38
N LYS A 412 -1.66 -4.65 14.00
CA LYS A 412 -3.00 -4.65 13.46
C LYS A 412 -3.71 -3.33 13.77
N ASN A 413 -4.28 -2.73 12.74
CA ASN A 413 -5.20 -1.63 12.86
C ASN A 413 -6.61 -2.16 13.17
N ASP A 414 -7.20 -1.63 14.24
CA ASP A 414 -8.59 -1.91 14.60
C ASP A 414 -9.38 -0.60 14.53
N LEU A 415 -10.15 -0.44 13.46
CA LEU A 415 -10.97 0.74 13.27
C LEU A 415 -12.23 0.63 14.14
N ASP A 416 -12.40 1.59 15.05
CA ASP A 416 -13.56 1.68 15.95
C ASP A 416 -14.90 1.97 15.22
N TYR A 417 -14.87 2.19 13.90
CA TYR A 417 -16.05 2.50 13.09
C TYR A 417 -16.01 1.83 11.72
N ASP A 418 -17.20 1.62 11.15
CA ASP A 418 -17.36 1.11 9.78
C ASP A 418 -16.90 2.17 8.76
N ALA A 419 -15.60 2.21 8.49
CA ALA A 419 -15.05 2.96 7.38
C ALA A 419 -15.21 2.15 6.09
N SER A 420 -15.59 2.83 5.00
CA SER A 420 -15.65 2.23 3.68
C SER A 420 -14.38 2.51 2.89
N PHE A 421 -14.00 1.58 2.03
CA PHE A 421 -12.86 1.76 1.13
C PHE A 421 -13.17 1.28 -0.28
N ILE A 422 -12.31 1.64 -1.24
CA ILE A 422 -12.18 0.93 -2.51
C ILE A 422 -10.71 0.56 -2.69
N LYS A 423 -10.47 -0.72 -3.01
CA LYS A 423 -9.15 -1.24 -3.36
C LYS A 423 -9.10 -1.46 -4.86
N VAL A 424 -8.13 -0.88 -5.56
CA VAL A 424 -8.00 -0.99 -7.02
C VAL A 424 -6.62 -1.50 -7.37
N MET A 425 -6.57 -2.51 -8.23
CA MET A 425 -5.34 -3.09 -8.76
C MET A 425 -5.42 -3.11 -10.29
N VAL A 426 -4.40 -2.59 -10.95
CA VAL A 426 -4.26 -2.63 -12.42
C VAL A 426 -3.17 -3.62 -12.77
N LEU A 427 -3.50 -4.65 -13.55
CA LEU A 427 -2.56 -5.71 -13.91
C LEU A 427 -2.13 -5.60 -15.37
N THR A 428 -1.00 -6.24 -15.72
CA THR A 428 -0.58 -6.38 -17.12
C THR A 428 -1.64 -7.17 -17.91
N SER A 429 -1.79 -6.85 -19.19
CA SER A 429 -2.76 -7.52 -20.09
C SER A 429 -2.14 -8.65 -20.92
N LEU A 430 -0.91 -9.04 -20.55
CA LEU A 430 -0.13 -10.09 -21.17
C LEU A 430 -0.85 -11.43 -21.08
N THR A 431 -0.59 -12.30 -22.05
CA THR A 431 -1.19 -13.64 -22.12
C THR A 431 -0.16 -14.64 -22.57
N ASN A 432 -0.11 -15.77 -21.86
CA ASN A 432 0.74 -16.89 -22.21
C ASN A 432 -0.11 -17.98 -22.91
N PRO A 433 0.17 -18.33 -24.17
CA PRO A 433 -0.55 -19.38 -24.89
C PRO A 433 -0.46 -20.77 -24.21
N ASP A 434 0.66 -21.05 -23.55
CA ASP A 434 0.91 -22.33 -22.87
C ASP A 434 0.13 -22.44 -21.55
N TYR A 435 -0.25 -21.30 -20.96
CA TYR A 435 -1.08 -21.19 -19.76
C TYR A 435 -2.36 -20.38 -20.05
N PRO A 436 -3.31 -20.94 -20.82
CA PRO A 436 -4.52 -20.23 -21.19
C PRO A 436 -5.40 -19.95 -19.96
N LEU A 437 -6.00 -18.75 -19.94
CA LEU A 437 -6.98 -18.35 -18.92
C LEU A 437 -8.10 -19.39 -18.82
N SER A 438 -8.14 -20.12 -17.69
CA SER A 438 -9.18 -21.13 -17.47
C SER A 438 -10.48 -20.47 -17.01
N TYR A 439 -11.50 -20.46 -17.88
CA TYR A 439 -12.87 -20.07 -17.53
C TYR A 439 -13.56 -21.19 -16.73
N GLY A 440 -13.06 -21.48 -15.54
CA GLY A 440 -13.69 -22.46 -14.65
C GLY A 440 -14.96 -21.92 -14.01
N SER A 441 -16.06 -22.69 -14.06
CA SER A 441 -17.21 -22.49 -13.18
C SER A 441 -16.82 -22.86 -11.75
N LEU A 442 -17.04 -21.95 -10.80
CA LEU A 442 -16.75 -22.09 -9.37
C LEU A 442 -15.27 -22.31 -8.99
N GLY A 443 -14.62 -21.21 -8.60
CA GLY A 443 -14.04 -21.12 -7.26
C GLY A 443 -12.54 -21.37 -7.09
N LYS A 444 -11.89 -22.31 -7.79
CA LYS A 444 -10.44 -22.56 -7.57
C LYS A 444 -9.75 -23.14 -8.80
N LYS A 445 -9.22 -22.30 -9.69
CA LYS A 445 -8.14 -22.64 -10.65
C LYS A 445 -7.34 -21.37 -10.97
N LYS A 446 -6.00 -21.47 -10.89
CA LYS A 446 -5.01 -20.42 -11.22
C LYS A 446 -5.49 -19.54 -12.38
N ARG A 447 -5.83 -18.29 -12.08
CA ARG A 447 -6.16 -17.28 -13.08
C ARG A 447 -4.94 -16.39 -13.20
N THR A 448 -4.09 -16.65 -14.18
CA THR A 448 -2.92 -15.81 -14.47
C THR A 448 -3.39 -14.53 -15.14
N TYR A 449 -3.89 -13.57 -14.36
CA TYR A 449 -4.28 -12.26 -14.84
C TYR A 449 -3.10 -11.29 -14.81
N GLY A 450 -2.02 -11.56 -15.54
CA GLY A 450 -0.86 -10.65 -15.57
C GLY A 450 -0.25 -10.39 -14.20
N THR A 451 0.64 -9.41 -14.14
CA THR A 451 1.41 -9.02 -12.95
C THR A 451 1.21 -7.54 -12.66
N ASN A 452 1.88 -7.02 -11.63
CA ASN A 452 1.78 -5.62 -11.26
C ASN A 452 2.34 -4.71 -12.36
N LEU A 453 1.59 -3.69 -12.74
CA LEU A 453 2.00 -2.70 -13.74
C LEU A 453 2.39 -1.38 -13.04
N PRO A 454 3.61 -0.83 -13.24
CA PRO A 454 4.00 0.48 -12.72
C PRO A 454 3.46 1.63 -13.57
N GLY A 455 3.02 2.71 -12.92
CA GLY A 455 2.59 3.95 -13.57
C GLY A 455 1.09 4.20 -13.80
N PRO A 456 0.16 3.21 -13.76
CA PRO A 456 -1.27 3.49 -13.90
C PRO A 456 -1.76 4.57 -12.93
N SER A 457 -2.56 5.51 -13.44
CA SER A 457 -3.24 6.49 -12.62
C SER A 457 -4.62 5.99 -12.25
N ILE A 458 -4.95 6.02 -10.96
CA ILE A 458 -6.25 5.60 -10.44
C ILE A 458 -6.84 6.80 -9.71
N SER A 459 -8.05 7.20 -10.09
CA SER A 459 -8.76 8.28 -9.42
C SER A 459 -10.22 7.94 -9.20
N TYR A 460 -10.80 8.51 -8.15
CA TYR A 460 -12.25 8.48 -7.95
C TYR A 460 -12.79 9.89 -7.81
N ASP A 461 -14.06 10.04 -8.16
CA ASP A 461 -14.85 11.25 -8.01
C ASP A 461 -16.20 10.82 -7.42
N THR A 462 -16.58 11.43 -6.30
CA THR A 462 -17.81 11.13 -5.59
C THR A 462 -18.33 12.32 -4.78
N THR A 463 -19.58 12.23 -4.32
CA THR A 463 -20.18 13.20 -3.41
C THR A 463 -20.41 12.57 -2.03
N THR A 464 -19.98 13.23 -0.96
CA THR A 464 -20.23 12.75 0.41
C THR A 464 -21.70 12.86 0.81
N GLN A 465 -22.08 12.22 1.91
CA GLN A 465 -23.43 12.35 2.49
C GLN A 465 -23.79 13.80 2.85
N GLU A 466 -22.79 14.63 3.12
CA GLU A 466 -22.93 16.06 3.45
C GLU A 466 -23.10 16.93 2.19
N GLY A 467 -23.02 16.36 0.99
CA GLY A 467 -23.08 17.07 -0.28
C GLY A 467 -21.75 17.67 -0.72
N ASN A 468 -20.64 17.35 -0.04
CA ASN A 468 -19.31 17.84 -0.43
C ASN A 468 -18.75 16.94 -1.54
N HIS A 469 -18.26 17.56 -2.62
CA HIS A 469 -17.57 16.85 -3.67
C HIS A 469 -16.18 16.41 -3.20
N ARG A 470 -15.80 15.17 -3.50
CA ARG A 470 -14.48 14.60 -3.21
C ARG A 470 -13.91 13.96 -4.45
N LYS A 471 -12.63 14.22 -4.70
CA LYS A 471 -11.88 13.61 -5.79
C LYS A 471 -10.52 13.21 -5.25
N ALA A 472 -10.08 11.98 -5.50
CA ALA A 472 -8.74 11.55 -5.12
C ALA A 472 -8.04 10.95 -6.33
N ILE A 473 -6.71 11.01 -6.34
CA ILE A 473 -5.87 10.33 -7.33
C ILE A 473 -4.67 9.69 -6.64
N ALA A 474 -4.24 8.55 -7.18
CA ALA A 474 -2.99 7.90 -6.81
C ALA A 474 -2.38 7.24 -8.07
N ALA A 475 -1.07 7.03 -8.03
CA ALA A 475 -0.38 6.24 -9.04
C ALA A 475 -0.04 4.86 -8.45
N GLN A 476 -0.20 3.81 -9.24
CA GLN A 476 0.19 2.46 -8.84
C GLN A 476 1.70 2.27 -9.05
N LEU A 477 2.40 1.77 -8.02
CA LEU A 477 3.85 1.49 -8.04
C LEU A 477 4.70 2.61 -8.69
N PRO A 478 4.58 3.87 -8.25
CA PRO A 478 5.27 4.98 -8.90
C PRO A 478 6.79 4.97 -8.68
N GLN A 479 7.30 4.24 -7.67
CA GLN A 479 8.71 4.17 -7.31
C GLN A 479 9.11 2.74 -6.98
N SER A 480 10.31 2.32 -7.38
CA SER A 480 10.84 0.96 -7.16
C SER A 480 12.23 0.92 -6.49
N ALA A 481 12.96 2.03 -6.51
CA ALA A 481 14.30 2.11 -5.93
C ALA A 481 14.27 2.35 -4.42
N HIS A 482 15.34 1.93 -3.75
CA HIS A 482 15.66 2.20 -2.34
C HIS A 482 14.58 1.73 -1.36
N PHE A 483 14.08 0.50 -1.52
CA PHE A 483 13.02 -0.06 -0.68
C PHE A 483 11.78 0.85 -0.57
N SER A 484 11.23 1.27 -1.71
CA SER A 484 9.99 2.06 -1.74
C SER A 484 8.83 1.38 -1.03
N LEU A 485 8.78 0.03 -1.07
CA LEU A 485 7.76 -0.83 -0.43
C LEU A 485 6.33 -0.35 -0.71
N ASN A 486 6.06 0.03 -1.95
CA ASN A 486 4.70 0.33 -2.38
C ASN A 486 3.88 -0.96 -2.46
N LEU A 487 2.60 -0.88 -2.07
CA LEU A 487 1.66 -1.98 -2.27
C LEU A 487 1.34 -2.14 -3.77
N PRO A 488 1.05 -3.36 -4.23
CA PRO A 488 0.74 -3.63 -5.65
C PRO A 488 -0.65 -3.14 -6.09
N TYR A 489 -1.35 -2.43 -5.22
CA TYR A 489 -2.67 -1.87 -5.42
C TYR A 489 -2.77 -0.52 -4.70
N THR A 490 -3.82 0.23 -5.01
CA THR A 490 -4.18 1.45 -4.29
C THR A 490 -5.43 1.21 -3.45
N THR A 491 -5.39 1.62 -2.19
CA THR A 491 -6.57 1.73 -1.33
C THR A 491 -6.96 3.19 -1.18
N PHE A 492 -8.24 3.49 -1.38
CA PHE A 492 -8.84 4.77 -1.06
C PHE A 492 -9.79 4.57 0.10
N GLY A 493 -9.52 5.19 1.25
CA GLY A 493 -10.55 5.37 2.25
C GLY A 493 -11.62 6.30 1.74
N LEU A 494 -12.84 6.04 2.15
CA LEU A 494 -13.99 6.86 1.82
C LEU A 494 -14.65 7.39 3.11
N GLY A 495 -14.21 6.95 4.28
CA GLY A 495 -14.80 7.27 5.56
C GLY A 495 -16.20 6.66 5.65
N ARG A 496 -17.14 7.41 6.21
CA ARG A 496 -18.56 7.01 6.32
C ARG A 496 -19.39 7.44 5.10
N THR A 497 -18.80 7.38 3.90
CA THR A 497 -19.40 7.75 2.61
C THR A 497 -20.57 6.86 2.18
N PRO A 498 -21.38 7.30 1.19
CA PRO A 498 -22.66 6.68 0.84
C PRO A 498 -22.53 5.34 0.12
N ASN A 499 -23.68 4.77 -0.23
CA ASN A 499 -23.89 3.44 -0.83
C ASN A 499 -23.05 3.12 -2.10
N PHE A 500 -22.53 4.12 -2.81
CA PHE A 500 -21.74 3.95 -4.03
C PHE A 500 -20.75 5.11 -4.23
N VAL A 501 -19.68 4.83 -4.99
CA VAL A 501 -18.77 5.83 -5.54
C VAL A 501 -19.22 6.16 -6.96
N ASP A 502 -19.41 7.46 -7.25
CA ASP A 502 -20.02 7.93 -8.49
C ASP A 502 -19.22 7.52 -9.71
N LYS A 503 -17.90 7.77 -9.68
CA LYS A 503 -16.97 7.49 -10.78
C LYS A 503 -15.63 6.98 -10.27
N LEU A 504 -15.13 5.94 -10.91
CA LEU A 504 -13.76 5.46 -10.81
C LEU A 504 -13.12 5.53 -12.20
N LEU A 505 -12.02 6.26 -12.32
CA LEU A 505 -11.30 6.50 -13.57
C LEU A 505 -9.90 5.90 -13.46
N ILE A 506 -9.54 5.06 -14.42
CA ILE A 506 -8.21 4.43 -14.51
C ILE A 506 -7.57 4.86 -15.82
N GLY A 507 -6.33 5.35 -15.75
CA GLY A 507 -5.48 5.72 -16.87
C GLY A 507 -4.30 4.77 -17.04
N VAL A 508 -4.06 4.33 -18.27
CA VAL A 508 -2.93 3.47 -18.66
C VAL A 508 -2.48 3.87 -20.07
N ALA A 509 -1.20 4.17 -20.24
CA ALA A 509 -0.56 4.42 -21.54
C ALA A 509 -1.30 5.45 -22.45
N GLY A 510 -1.78 6.54 -21.86
CA GLY A 510 -2.49 7.62 -22.56
C GLY A 510 -3.97 7.35 -22.83
N TYR A 511 -4.47 6.19 -22.43
CA TYR A 511 -5.87 5.81 -22.53
C TYR A 511 -6.51 5.76 -21.14
N SER A 512 -7.83 5.96 -21.07
CA SER A 512 -8.54 5.88 -19.81
C SER A 512 -9.93 5.27 -19.94
N ARG A 513 -10.39 4.69 -18.84
CA ARG A 513 -11.75 4.18 -18.69
C ARG A 513 -12.37 4.59 -17.37
N GLU A 514 -13.62 5.02 -17.47
CA GLU A 514 -14.49 5.33 -16.34
C GLU A 514 -15.45 4.15 -16.08
N TRP A 515 -15.59 3.77 -14.81
CA TRP A 515 -16.68 2.95 -14.30
C TRP A 515 -17.51 3.78 -13.31
N ARG A 516 -18.83 3.53 -13.29
CA ARG A 516 -19.78 4.29 -12.46
C ARG A 516 -20.43 3.40 -11.43
N GLN A 517 -20.89 4.03 -10.33
CA GLN A 517 -21.67 3.38 -9.28
C GLN A 517 -20.93 2.17 -8.68
N ILE A 518 -19.66 2.36 -8.31
CA ILE A 518 -18.86 1.30 -7.69
C ILE A 518 -19.33 1.10 -6.26
N ILE A 519 -19.52 -0.16 -5.87
CA ILE A 519 -19.94 -0.56 -4.52
C ILE A 519 -18.74 -0.40 -3.58
N PRO A 520 -18.83 0.34 -2.46
CA PRO A 520 -17.75 0.42 -1.47
C PRO A 520 -17.48 -0.94 -0.81
N ASN A 521 -16.35 -1.07 -0.11
CA ASN A 521 -15.86 -2.35 0.43
C ASN A 521 -15.73 -3.40 -0.66
N SER A 522 -15.11 -2.98 -1.76
CA SER A 522 -14.82 -3.86 -2.88
C SER A 522 -13.38 -3.71 -3.33
N GLN A 523 -12.85 -4.81 -3.82
CA GLN A 523 -11.60 -4.89 -4.55
C GLN A 523 -11.93 -4.98 -6.05
N MET A 524 -11.36 -4.07 -6.82
CA MET A 524 -11.51 -4.00 -8.25
C MET A 524 -10.18 -4.31 -8.93
N VAL A 525 -10.13 -5.43 -9.65
CA VAL A 525 -8.98 -5.81 -10.49
C VAL A 525 -9.27 -5.43 -11.93
N VAL A 526 -8.40 -4.62 -12.52
CA VAL A 526 -8.57 -4.08 -13.88
C VAL A 526 -7.48 -4.60 -14.80
N ILE A 527 -7.93 -5.13 -15.94
CA ILE A 527 -7.08 -5.69 -16.97
C ILE A 527 -7.32 -4.88 -18.26
N PRO A 528 -6.42 -3.94 -18.60
CA PRO A 528 -6.53 -3.05 -19.76
C PRO A 528 -6.26 -3.78 -21.09
N LYS A 529 -7.19 -4.67 -21.49
CA LYS A 529 -7.08 -5.47 -22.73
C LYS A 529 -8.23 -5.20 -23.72
N PRO A 530 -7.94 -4.84 -24.99
CA PRO A 530 -6.67 -4.30 -25.47
C PRO A 530 -6.49 -2.84 -25.01
N ILE A 531 -5.25 -2.37 -24.88
CA ILE A 531 -4.91 -1.06 -24.30
C ILE A 531 -5.59 0.08 -25.06
N ASP A 532 -5.49 0.04 -26.39
CA ASP A 532 -5.97 1.03 -27.35
C ASP A 532 -7.50 1.08 -27.50
N TYR A 533 -8.23 0.16 -26.87
CA TYR A 533 -9.69 0.16 -26.83
C TYR A 533 -10.20 0.08 -25.39
N PRO A 534 -10.27 1.22 -24.66
CA PRO A 534 -10.73 1.27 -23.28
C PRO A 534 -12.07 0.58 -23.01
N PRO A 535 -13.12 0.71 -23.85
CA PRO A 535 -14.38 -0.01 -23.61
C PRO A 535 -14.26 -1.54 -23.57
N GLY A 536 -13.16 -2.11 -24.08
CA GLY A 536 -12.86 -3.55 -24.02
C GLY A 536 -12.22 -4.00 -22.70
N TRP A 537 -11.65 -3.09 -21.90
CA TRP A 537 -10.97 -3.42 -20.66
C TRP A 537 -11.88 -4.25 -19.72
N LYS A 538 -11.29 -5.20 -19.00
CA LYS A 538 -12.04 -6.04 -18.06
C LYS A 538 -11.87 -5.51 -16.66
N ALA A 539 -12.95 -5.46 -15.90
CA ALA A 539 -12.95 -5.16 -14.48
C ALA A 539 -13.62 -6.31 -13.74
N GLN A 540 -12.94 -6.85 -12.73
CA GLN A 540 -13.49 -7.85 -11.82
C GLN A 540 -13.68 -7.22 -10.47
N LEU A 541 -14.88 -7.34 -9.92
CA LEU A 541 -15.26 -6.77 -8.64
C LEU A 541 -15.44 -7.90 -7.62
N PHE A 542 -14.65 -7.87 -6.57
CA PHE A 542 -14.74 -8.75 -5.42
C PHE A 542 -15.27 -7.93 -4.25
N VAL A 543 -16.39 -8.34 -3.67
CA VAL A 543 -17.04 -7.60 -2.57
C VAL A 543 -16.62 -8.25 -1.26
N THR A 544 -16.06 -7.47 -0.34
CA THR A 544 -15.76 -7.97 1.01
C THR A 544 -17.04 -7.96 1.84
N PRO A 545 -17.48 -9.12 2.36
CA PRO A 545 -18.69 -9.18 3.16
C PRO A 545 -18.46 -8.46 4.51
N SER A 546 -19.35 -7.52 4.85
CA SER A 546 -19.31 -6.85 6.16
C SER A 546 -19.53 -7.85 7.31
N LYS A 547 -18.76 -7.71 8.41
CA LYS A 547 -18.92 -8.50 9.65
C LYS A 547 -20.35 -8.41 10.21
N LEU A 548 -21.06 -7.31 9.94
CA LEU A 548 -22.43 -7.06 10.39
C LEU A 548 -23.48 -7.90 9.66
N ILE A 549 -23.15 -8.54 8.52
CA ILE A 549 -24.13 -9.34 7.77
C ILE A 549 -24.66 -10.49 8.64
N TYR A 550 -23.79 -11.19 9.37
CA TYR A 550 -24.21 -12.29 10.23
C TYR A 550 -25.05 -11.81 11.42
N MET A 551 -24.64 -10.71 12.05
CA MET A 551 -25.39 -10.12 13.17
C MET A 551 -26.75 -9.58 12.71
N SER A 552 -26.81 -8.96 11.54
CA SER A 552 -28.06 -8.46 10.95
C SER A 552 -28.97 -9.61 10.54
N ALA A 553 -28.44 -10.68 9.96
CA ALA A 553 -29.20 -11.88 9.63
C ALA A 553 -29.74 -12.56 10.90
N ALA A 554 -28.94 -12.64 11.97
CA ALA A 554 -29.37 -13.17 13.26
C ALA A 554 -30.45 -12.29 13.91
N ALA A 555 -30.30 -10.96 13.86
CA ALA A 555 -31.30 -10.02 14.36
C ALA A 555 -32.61 -10.10 13.55
N LEU A 556 -32.52 -10.17 12.23
CA LEU A 556 -33.68 -10.35 11.34
C LEU A 556 -34.37 -11.68 11.61
N ALA A 557 -33.63 -12.77 11.75
CA ALA A 557 -34.18 -14.07 12.12
C ALA A 557 -34.88 -14.01 13.49
N GLY A 558 -34.25 -13.35 14.48
CA GLY A 558 -34.83 -13.14 15.81
C GLY A 558 -36.14 -12.34 15.77
N THR A 559 -36.18 -11.26 15.00
CA THR A 559 -37.42 -10.46 14.83
C THR A 559 -38.52 -11.25 14.10
N CYS A 560 -38.18 -12.00 13.05
CA CYS A 560 -39.13 -12.88 12.36
C CYS A 560 -39.72 -13.96 13.30
N VAL A 561 -38.88 -14.57 14.15
CA VAL A 561 -39.32 -15.56 15.16
C VAL A 561 -40.26 -14.91 16.18
N LEU A 562 -39.91 -13.74 16.70
CA LEU A 562 -40.74 -13.01 17.66
C LEU A 562 -42.11 -12.63 17.08
N ILE A 563 -42.14 -12.12 15.85
CA ILE A 563 -43.40 -11.80 15.14
C ILE A 563 -44.22 -13.09 14.94
N SER A 564 -43.59 -14.19 14.55
CA SER A 564 -44.27 -15.49 14.38
C SER A 564 -44.90 -15.99 15.69
N PHE A 565 -44.20 -15.83 16.82
CA PHE A 565 -44.74 -16.17 18.14
C PHE A 565 -45.94 -15.30 18.53
N ILE A 566 -45.88 -13.99 18.27
CA ILE A 566 -47.00 -13.07 18.52
C ILE A 566 -48.21 -13.48 17.67
N ILE A 567 -48.02 -13.77 16.38
CA ILE A 567 -49.08 -14.23 15.48
C ILE A 567 -49.70 -15.53 15.99
N LEU A 568 -48.88 -16.52 16.37
CA LEU A 568 -49.37 -17.80 16.91
C LEU A 568 -50.14 -17.63 18.22
N TYR A 569 -49.66 -16.76 19.11
CA TYR A 569 -50.34 -16.45 20.36
C TYR A 569 -51.70 -15.79 20.12
N LEU A 570 -51.75 -14.77 19.26
CA LEU A 570 -53.00 -14.08 18.90
C LEU A 570 -53.98 -15.04 18.23
N TRP A 571 -53.52 -15.86 17.29
CA TRP A 571 -54.33 -16.89 16.64
C TRP A 571 -54.88 -17.91 17.64
N TRP A 572 -54.08 -18.32 18.62
CA TRP A 572 -54.54 -19.25 19.65
C TRP A 572 -55.58 -18.62 20.58
N LYS A 573 -55.39 -17.34 20.93
CA LYS A 573 -56.35 -16.56 21.72
C LYS A 573 -57.68 -16.40 20.98
N GLU A 574 -57.64 -15.96 19.72
CA GLU A 574 -58.82 -15.82 18.85
C GLU A 574 -59.57 -17.15 18.72
N ARG A 575 -58.87 -18.25 18.44
CA ARG A 575 -59.47 -19.59 18.36
C ARG A 575 -60.09 -20.06 19.68
N ARG A 576 -59.64 -19.53 20.82
CA ARG A 576 -60.21 -19.83 22.14
C ARG A 576 -61.47 -19.01 22.40
N GLU A 577 -61.47 -17.74 21.99
CA GLU A 577 -62.65 -16.86 22.05
C GLU A 577 -63.76 -17.39 21.14
N ASP A 578 -63.46 -17.77 19.90
CA ASP A 578 -64.41 -18.42 18.96
C ASP A 578 -65.04 -19.69 19.53
N LYS A 579 -64.24 -20.51 20.23
CA LYS A 579 -64.77 -21.73 20.89
C LYS A 579 -65.74 -21.38 22.01
N PHE A 580 -65.48 -20.31 22.75
CA PHE A 580 -66.32 -19.87 23.84
C PHE A 580 -67.64 -19.30 23.32
N GLU A 581 -67.62 -18.51 22.24
CA GLU A 581 -68.82 -18.02 21.56
C GLU A 581 -69.67 -19.17 20.99
N ARG A 582 -69.06 -20.15 20.31
CA ARG A 582 -69.79 -21.33 19.80
C ARG A 582 -70.44 -22.14 20.91
N LEU A 583 -69.83 -22.24 22.08
CA LEU A 583 -70.43 -22.91 23.24
C LEU A 583 -71.61 -22.11 23.82
N GLN A 584 -71.53 -20.79 23.84
CA GLN A 584 -72.65 -19.93 24.24
C GLN A 584 -73.82 -20.01 23.25
N GLU A 585 -73.56 -20.03 21.94
CA GLU A 585 -74.58 -20.25 20.92
C GLU A 585 -75.24 -21.63 21.06
N ALA A 586 -74.46 -22.70 21.27
CA ALA A 586 -74.98 -24.04 21.49
C ALA A 586 -75.88 -24.14 22.73
N HIS A 587 -75.55 -23.42 23.81
CA HIS A 587 -76.41 -23.33 25.00
C HIS A 587 -77.70 -22.52 24.76
N ARG A 588 -77.69 -21.58 23.81
CA ARG A 588 -78.87 -20.80 23.42
C ARG A 588 -79.92 -21.66 22.71
N PHE A 589 -79.50 -22.68 21.96
CA PHE A 589 -80.40 -23.61 21.27
C PHE A 589 -81.12 -24.62 22.18
N HIS A 590 -80.68 -24.81 23.43
CA HIS A 590 -81.35 -25.72 24.36
C HIS A 590 -82.54 -25.10 25.13
N PHE A 591 -82.79 -23.79 24.99
CA PHE A 591 -83.93 -23.11 25.62
C PHE A 591 -85.10 -22.83 24.67
N ASP A 592 -84.98 -23.12 23.37
CA ASP A 592 -86.04 -22.92 22.37
C ASP A 592 -86.78 -24.24 22.00
N ALA A 593 -86.49 -25.32 22.75
CA ALA A 593 -87.09 -26.66 22.56
C ALA A 593 -87.68 -27.26 23.85
N MET A 594 -88.05 -26.42 24.82
CA MET A 594 -88.92 -26.80 25.96
C MET A 594 -90.11 -25.88 26.09
#